data_AF-A0A318T6P6-F1
#
_entry.id   AF-A0A318T6P6-F1
#
_cell.length_a   1.000
_cell.length_b   1.000
_cell.length_c   1.000
_cell.angle_alpha   90.00
_cell.angle_beta   90.00
_cell.angle_gamma   90.00
#
_symmetry.space_group_name_H-M   'P 1'
#
loop_
_entity.id
_entity.type
_entity.pdbx_description
1 polymer ?
#
loop_
_entity_poly.entity_id
_entity_poly.type
_entity_poly.pdbx_seq_one_letter_code
_entity_poly.pdbx_strand_id
1 'polypeptide(L)' 'MIHNERWKLTANWLNTVAAGTIIAGSLSPLVATTYGLPTAAALFPAWLIVALPFVWISVGIMLHMVARAILGRLKE' A
#
# COMPACT_ATOMS: atom_id res chain seq x y z
N MET A 1 8.86 29.22 -0.61
CA MET A 1 9.00 28.17 -1.66
C MET A 1 9.43 26.82 -1.09
N ILE A 2 10.53 26.73 -0.33
CA ILE A 2 11.07 25.45 0.23
C ILE A 2 10.04 24.63 1.03
N HIS A 3 9.15 25.27 1.78
CA HIS A 3 8.11 24.57 2.56
C HIS A 3 7.13 23.77 1.68
N ASN A 4 6.69 24.35 0.56
CA ASN A 4 5.81 23.68 -0.40
C ASN A 4 6.52 22.53 -1.11
N GLU A 5 7.80 22.68 -1.44
CA GLU A 5 8.61 21.60 -2.02
C GLU A 5 8.74 20.41 -1.07
N ARG A 6 9.00 20.66 0.22
CA ARG A 6 9.04 19.59 1.24
C ARG A 6 7.71 18.85 1.35
N TRP A 7 6.59 19.56 1.30
CA TRP A 7 5.26 18.92 1.30
C TRP A 7 4.99 18.12 0.04
N LYS A 8 5.39 18.61 -1.14
CA LYS A 8 5.30 17.85 -2.40
C LYS A 8 6.12 16.56 -2.34
N LEU A 9 7.36 16.63 -1.87
CA LEU A 9 8.22 15.45 -1.71
C LEU A 9 7.62 14.44 -0.72
N THR A 10 7.08 14.92 0.39
CA THR A 10 6.43 14.08 1.41
C THR A 10 5.20 13.38 0.84
N ALA A 11 4.33 14.11 0.14
CA ALA A 11 3.16 13.53 -0.50
C ALA A 11 3.53 12.52 -1.59
N ASN A 12 4.55 12.83 -2.39
CA ASN A 12 5.04 11.89 -3.41
C ASN A 12 5.59 10.60 -2.76
N TRP A 13 6.37 10.74 -1.69
CA TRP A 13 6.87 9.59 -0.95
C TRP A 13 5.73 8.74 -0.37
N LEU A 14 4.74 9.35 0.29
CA LEU A 14 3.57 8.63 0.80
C LEU A 14 2.77 7.94 -0.31
N ASN A 15 2.66 8.56 -1.48
CA ASN A 15 2.01 7.96 -2.63
C ASN A 15 2.79 6.74 -3.17
N THR A 16 4.13 6.82 -3.19
CA THR A 16 4.98 5.67 -3.56
C THR A 16 4.85 4.54 -2.55
N VAL A 17 4.81 4.85 -1.24
CA VAL A 17 4.56 3.84 -0.20
C VAL A 17 3.19 3.22 -0.39
N ALA A 18 2.14 4.01 -0.65
CA ALA A 18 0.80 3.50 -0.94
C ALA A 18 0.82 2.48 -2.10
N ALA A 19 1.44 2.83 -3.22
CA ALA A 19 1.58 1.93 -4.37
C ALA A 19 2.37 0.65 -4.01
N GLY A 20 3.50 0.79 -3.33
CA GLY A 20 4.32 -0.35 -2.88
C GLY A 20 3.57 -1.27 -1.93
N THR A 21 2.79 -0.72 -1.00
CA THR A 21 1.95 -1.48 -0.06
C THR A 21 0.88 -2.28 -0.79
N ILE A 22 0.19 -1.69 -1.76
CA ILE A 22 -0.82 -2.39 -2.57
C ILE A 22 -0.15 -3.56 -3.31
N ILE A 23 0.95 -3.30 -4.01
CA ILE A 23 1.65 -4.30 -4.84
C ILE A 23 2.20 -5.43 -3.95
N ALA A 24 3.01 -5.11 -2.95
CA ALA A 24 3.64 -6.12 -2.09
C ALA A 24 2.60 -6.94 -1.31
N GLY A 25 1.60 -6.28 -0.74
CA GLY A 25 0.58 -6.92 0.09
C GLY A 25 -0.40 -7.79 -0.70
N SER A 26 -0.72 -7.41 -1.95
CA SER A 26 -1.63 -8.18 -2.81
C SER A 26 -0.94 -9.28 -3.61
N LEU A 27 0.32 -9.09 -4.02
CA LEU A 27 1.06 -10.08 -4.82
C LEU A 27 1.72 -11.17 -3.98
N SER A 28 2.02 -10.91 -2.71
CA SER A 28 2.68 -11.91 -1.84
C SER A 28 1.94 -13.27 -1.81
N PRO A 29 0.59 -13.33 -1.67
CA PRO A 29 -0.15 -14.58 -1.76
C PRO A 29 0.00 -15.29 -3.10
N LEU A 30 -0.04 -14.55 -4.22
CA LEU A 30 0.09 -15.11 -5.58
C LEU A 30 1.49 -15.73 -5.79
N VAL A 31 2.53 -15.05 -5.31
CA VAL A 31 3.91 -15.56 -5.35
C VAL A 31 4.01 -16.83 -4.52
N ALA A 32 3.47 -16.81 -3.29
CA ALA A 32 3.51 -17.98 -2.41
C ALA A 32 2.81 -19.21 -3.02
N THR A 33 1.64 -19.01 -3.66
CA THR A 33 0.92 -20.09 -4.35
C THR A 33 1.64 -20.59 -5.61
N THR A 34 2.22 -19.69 -6.41
CA THR A 34 2.84 -20.05 -7.70
C THR A 34 4.13 -20.83 -7.51
N TYR A 35 4.94 -20.45 -6.52
CA TYR A 35 6.23 -21.08 -6.27
C TYR A 35 6.17 -22.25 -5.29
N GLY A 36 4.97 -22.63 -4.82
CA GLY A 36 4.83 -23.71 -3.83
C GLY A 36 5.61 -23.45 -2.56
N LEU A 37 5.90 -22.18 -2.25
CA LEU A 37 6.47 -21.78 -0.96
C LEU A 37 5.53 -22.30 0.12
N PRO A 38 6.02 -22.66 1.33
CA PRO A 38 5.15 -22.95 2.45
C PRO A 38 4.21 -21.76 2.62
N THR A 39 3.00 -21.90 2.07
CA THR A 39 2.04 -20.83 2.12
C THR A 39 1.63 -20.76 3.58
N ALA A 40 1.33 -19.55 4.01
CA ALA A 40 0.42 -19.34 5.11
C ALA A 40 -0.78 -20.31 5.05
N ALA A 41 -1.21 -20.88 3.92
CA ALA A 41 -2.30 -21.87 3.86
C ALA A 41 -2.10 -23.13 4.74
N ALA A 42 -0.86 -23.50 5.10
CA ALA A 42 -0.61 -24.56 6.09
C ALA A 42 -0.78 -24.08 7.55
N LEU A 43 -0.71 -22.77 7.78
CA LEU A 43 -0.72 -22.10 9.09
C LEU A 43 -1.95 -21.21 9.33
N PHE A 44 -2.71 -20.89 8.28
CA PHE A 44 -3.77 -19.88 8.25
C PHE A 44 -4.94 -20.36 7.38
N PRO A 45 -6.18 -19.97 7.73
CA PRO A 45 -7.36 -20.36 6.97
C PRO A 45 -7.36 -19.82 5.52
N ALA A 46 -7.97 -20.57 4.60
CA ALA A 46 -8.11 -20.17 3.19
C ALA A 46 -8.79 -18.80 2.99
N TRP A 47 -9.73 -18.43 3.87
CA TRP A 47 -10.39 -17.12 3.80
C TRP A 47 -9.42 -15.95 4.02
N LEU A 48 -8.34 -16.15 4.78
CA LEU A 48 -7.36 -15.11 5.08
C LEU A 48 -6.54 -14.76 3.82
N ILE A 49 -6.24 -15.74 2.98
CA ILE A 49 -5.53 -15.56 1.71
C ILE A 49 -6.32 -14.63 0.78
N VAL A 50 -7.65 -14.76 0.79
CA VAL A 50 -8.56 -13.91 0.02
C VAL A 50 -8.72 -12.53 0.67
N ALA A 51 -8.77 -12.46 2.01
CA ALA A 51 -9.01 -11.21 2.74
C ALA A 51 -7.81 -10.25 2.75
N LEU A 52 -6.58 -10.77 2.85
CA LEU A 52 -5.36 -9.95 3.00
C LEU A 52 -5.12 -8.95 1.86
N PRO A 53 -5.29 -9.30 0.57
CA PRO A 53 -5.20 -8.33 -0.52
C PRO A 53 -6.14 -7.13 -0.33
N PHE A 54 -7.38 -7.34 0.11
CA PHE A 54 -8.34 -6.25 0.34
C PHE A 54 -7.91 -5.33 1.50
N VAL A 55 -7.33 -5.90 2.55
CA VAL A 55 -6.76 -5.11 3.66
C VAL A 55 -5.62 -4.22 3.15
N TRP A 56 -4.68 -4.78 2.40
CA TRP A 56 -3.55 -4.03 1.87
C TRP A 56 -3.95 -2.97 0.84
N ILE A 57 -4.95 -3.26 0.00
CA ILE A 57 -5.57 -2.27 -0.89
C ILE A 57 -6.17 -1.13 -0.08
N SER A 58 -6.91 -1.43 0.98
CA SER A 58 -7.53 -0.42 1.84
C SER A 58 -6.49 0.47 2.50
N VAL A 59 -5.42 -0.12 3.04
CA VAL A 59 -4.28 0.63 3.62
C VAL A 59 -3.63 1.54 2.59
N GLY A 60 -3.37 1.02 1.38
CA GLY A 60 -2.81 1.82 0.28
C GLY A 60 -3.71 2.99 -0.11
N ILE A 61 -5.03 2.78 -0.21
CA ILE A 61 -5.99 3.85 -0.49
C ILE A 61 -5.94 4.92 0.61
N MET A 62 -5.93 4.51 1.88
CA MET A 62 -5.82 5.46 3.00
C MET A 62 -4.55 6.30 2.90
N LEU A 63 -3.39 5.67 2.63
CA LEU A 63 -2.12 6.38 2.45
C LEU A 63 -2.14 7.34 1.26
N HIS A 64 -2.74 6.92 0.14
CA HIS A 64 -2.92 7.77 -1.03
C HIS A 64 -3.81 8.99 -0.72
N MET A 65 -4.89 8.80 0.04
CA MET A 65 -5.75 9.90 0.48
C MET A 65 -5.00 10.89 1.38
N VAL A 66 -4.15 10.41 2.30
CA VAL A 66 -3.29 11.28 3.11
C VAL A 66 -2.33 12.08 2.25
N ALA A 67 -1.67 11.44 1.28
CA ALA A 67 -0.81 12.13 0.32
C ALA A 67 -1.55 13.24 -0.44
N ARG A 68 -2.78 12.95 -0.89
CA ARG A 68 -3.63 13.91 -1.59
C ARG A 68 -4.08 15.07 -0.69
N ALA A 69 -4.44 14.78 0.56
CA ALA A 69 -4.80 15.79 1.55
C ALA A 69 -3.64 16.73 1.87
N ILE A 70 -2.41 16.19 1.97
CA ILE A 70 -1.19 17.00 2.12
C ILE A 70 -1.00 17.94 0.94
N LEU A 71 -1.15 17.45 -0.29
CA LEU A 71 -1.02 18.26 -1.51
C LEU A 71 -2.08 19.38 -1.58
N GLY A 72 -3.31 19.08 -1.18
CA GLY A 72 -4.40 20.05 -1.19
C GLY A 72 -4.25 21.21 -0.19
N ARG A 73 -3.30 21.11 0.77
CA ARG A 73 -3.02 22.18 1.75
C ARG A 73 -1.94 23.16 1.30
N LEU A 74 -1.32 22.94 0.14
CA LEU A 74 -0.36 23.90 -0.40
C LEU A 74 -1.07 25.19 -0.79
N LYS A 75 -0.55 26.32 -0.32
CA LYS A 75 -0.93 27.65 -0.80
C LYS A 75 -0.07 27.97 -2.00
N GLU A 76 -0.67 28.55 -3.04
CA GLU A 76 0.06 29.11 -4.19
C GLU A 76 1.08 30.16 -3.76
#